data_AF-A0A7C9REP3-F1
#
_entry.id   AF-A0A7C9REP3-F1
#
_cell.length_a   1.000
_cell.length_b   1.000
_cell.length_c   1.000
_cell.angle_alpha   90.00
_cell.angle_beta   90.00
_cell.angle_gamma   90.00
#
_symmetry.space_group_name_H-M   'P 1'
#
loop_
_entity.id
_entity.type
_entity.pdbx_description
1 polymer ?
#
loop_
_entity_poly.entity_id
_entity_poly.type
_entity_poly.pdbx_seq_one_letter_code
_entity_poly.pdbx_strand_id
1 'polypeptide(L)'
;MRLAALTILAAPMLGLIASPCLAADSAFSYKTSYRNVTSDPDKVWTGDALAPNPKGTVTIHEYQLRTPEAEWLISQIWNDDCSSGTCPTRLLRITPSGERHVVVDDMMHQVVPPDDPRFADMASNKKLEEFARRPFALSDNGKTLINGDYKFQADGGKP
;
A
#
# COMPACT_ATOMS: atom_id res chain seq x y z
N MET A 1 63.71 -45.71 7.08
CA MET A 1 62.39 -45.69 6.42
C MET A 1 61.43 -44.92 7.32
N ARG A 2 60.98 -43.72 6.90
CA ARG A 2 60.00 -42.91 7.65
C ARG A 2 58.72 -42.90 6.82
N LEU A 3 57.62 -43.44 7.38
CA LEU A 3 56.30 -43.35 6.76
C LEU A 3 55.80 -41.91 6.84
N ALA A 4 55.38 -41.37 5.70
CA ALA A 4 54.70 -40.07 5.61
C ALA A 4 53.26 -40.23 6.12
N ALA A 5 52.88 -39.43 7.13
CA ALA A 5 51.50 -39.30 7.57
C ALA A 5 50.75 -38.39 6.60
N LEU A 6 49.72 -38.92 5.96
CA LEU A 6 48.83 -38.20 5.04
C LEU A 6 47.73 -37.52 5.87
N THR A 7 47.84 -36.21 6.05
CA THR A 7 46.81 -35.40 6.73
C THR A 7 45.68 -35.07 5.75
N ILE A 8 44.50 -35.66 5.96
CA ILE A 8 43.28 -35.35 5.20
C ILE A 8 42.66 -34.09 5.80
N LEU A 9 42.70 -32.98 5.06
CA LEU A 9 41.98 -31.74 5.37
C LEU A 9 40.51 -31.90 4.98
N ALA A 10 39.62 -32.10 5.96
CA ALA A 10 38.19 -32.02 5.78
C ALA A 10 37.74 -30.55 5.85
N ALA A 11 37.27 -30.00 4.74
CA ALA A 11 36.68 -28.67 4.66
C ALA A 11 35.22 -28.69 5.15
N PRO A 12 34.80 -27.82 6.09
CA PRO A 12 33.40 -27.70 6.44
C PRO A 12 32.67 -26.91 5.35
N MET A 13 31.80 -27.58 4.59
CA MET A 13 30.80 -26.91 3.76
C MET A 13 29.82 -26.16 4.68
N LEU A 14 29.99 -24.83 4.76
CA LEU A 14 28.95 -23.93 5.27
C LEU A 14 27.79 -23.94 4.27
N GLY A 15 26.79 -24.78 4.54
CA GLY A 15 25.52 -24.74 3.84
C GLY A 15 24.85 -23.39 4.08
N LEU A 16 24.77 -22.55 3.04
CA LEU A 16 23.85 -21.43 3.02
C LEU A 16 22.44 -22.00 3.11
N ILE A 17 21.87 -21.97 4.31
CA ILE A 17 20.44 -22.12 4.52
C ILE A 17 19.83 -20.82 3.97
N ALA A 18 19.50 -20.80 2.68
CA ALA A 18 18.63 -19.79 2.13
C ALA A 18 17.26 -20.01 2.80
N SER A 19 16.98 -19.26 3.86
CA SER A 19 15.63 -19.18 4.41
C SER A 19 14.72 -18.78 3.26
N PRO A 20 13.65 -19.55 2.96
CA PRO A 20 12.64 -19.06 2.03
C PRO A 20 12.09 -17.79 2.67
N CYS A 21 12.45 -16.64 2.09
CA CYS A 21 11.76 -15.41 2.35
C CYS A 21 10.35 -15.68 1.85
N LEU A 22 9.46 -16.07 2.77
CA LEU A 22 8.03 -16.08 2.52
C LEU A 22 7.75 -14.71 1.93
N ALA A 23 7.38 -14.67 0.65
CA ALA A 23 6.91 -13.45 0.02
C ALA A 23 5.76 -12.98 0.90
N ALA A 24 6.05 -12.00 1.77
CA ALA A 24 5.05 -11.39 2.61
C ALA A 24 4.06 -10.81 1.62
N ASP A 25 2.83 -11.34 1.65
CA ASP A 25 1.71 -10.92 0.82
C ASP A 25 1.75 -9.39 0.82
N SER A 26 2.18 -8.77 -0.29
CA SER A 26 2.52 -7.33 -0.38
C SER A 26 1.24 -6.51 -0.53
N ALA A 27 0.23 -6.92 0.24
CA ALA A 27 -1.11 -6.42 0.22
C ALA A 27 -1.23 -5.35 1.29
N PHE A 28 -1.84 -4.23 0.91
CA PHE A 28 -2.15 -3.20 1.87
C PHE A 28 -3.29 -3.69 2.79
N SER A 29 -3.16 -3.39 4.07
CA SER A 29 -4.22 -3.58 5.06
C SER A 29 -4.92 -2.26 5.33
N TYR A 30 -6.22 -2.30 5.60
CA TYR A 30 -6.96 -1.12 5.99
C TYR A 30 -6.45 -0.58 7.32
N LYS A 31 -6.11 0.72 7.35
CA LYS A 31 -5.61 1.41 8.54
C LYS A 31 -6.76 2.04 9.30
N THR A 32 -7.48 2.97 8.68
CA THR A 32 -8.54 3.75 9.34
C THR A 32 -9.38 4.59 8.37
N SER A 33 -10.45 5.18 8.88
CA SER A 33 -11.20 6.27 8.25
C SER A 33 -11.24 7.49 9.15
N TYR A 34 -11.05 8.66 8.55
CA TYR A 34 -11.32 9.95 9.18
C TYR A 34 -12.55 10.55 8.51
N ARG A 35 -13.61 10.81 9.28
CA ARG A 35 -14.88 11.36 8.77
C ARG A 35 -15.04 12.80 9.22
N ASN A 36 -15.77 13.60 8.44
CA ASN A 36 -16.01 15.01 8.72
C ASN A 36 -14.71 15.82 8.88
N VAL A 37 -13.72 15.53 8.04
CA VAL A 37 -12.37 16.04 8.18
C VAL A 37 -12.31 17.51 7.81
N THR A 38 -11.72 18.32 8.69
CA THR A 38 -11.32 19.72 8.42
C THR A 38 -9.80 19.90 8.47
N SER A 39 -9.09 18.92 9.01
CA SER A 39 -7.63 18.82 9.01
C SER A 39 -7.22 17.35 8.91
N ASP A 40 -6.29 17.03 8.01
CA ASP A 40 -5.81 15.67 7.84
C ASP A 40 -4.85 15.27 8.99
N PRO A 41 -5.21 14.28 9.84
CA PRO A 41 -4.37 13.84 10.95
C PRO A 41 -3.00 13.32 10.52
N ASP A 42 -2.93 12.67 9.36
CA ASP A 42 -1.72 12.11 8.80
C ASP A 42 -1.02 13.09 7.85
N LYS A 43 -1.54 14.30 7.68
CA LYS A 43 -0.91 15.40 6.91
C LYS A 43 -0.53 15.00 5.48
N VAL A 44 -1.31 14.12 4.86
CA VAL A 44 -1.17 13.72 3.45
C VAL A 44 -1.80 14.78 2.55
N TRP A 45 -2.95 15.31 2.98
CA TRP A 45 -3.76 16.28 2.28
C TRP A 45 -3.71 17.64 2.96
N THR A 46 -3.77 18.70 2.17
CA THR A 46 -3.78 20.09 2.63
C THR A 46 -4.62 20.96 1.69
N GLY A 47 -5.04 22.12 2.17
CA GLY A 47 -5.69 23.14 1.33
C GLY A 47 -7.06 22.68 0.82
N ASP A 48 -7.32 22.96 -0.47
CA ASP A 48 -8.64 22.79 -1.08
C ASP A 48 -9.16 21.35 -1.07
N ALA A 49 -8.27 20.36 -1.01
CA ALA A 49 -8.65 18.95 -0.87
C ALA A 49 -9.51 18.70 0.38
N LEU A 50 -9.31 19.49 1.45
CA LEU A 50 -10.03 19.40 2.72
C LEU A 50 -11.16 20.43 2.85
N ALA A 51 -11.43 21.23 1.81
CA ALA A 51 -12.46 22.25 1.87
C ALA A 51 -13.85 21.62 2.08
N PRO A 52 -14.68 22.15 3.00
CA PRO A 52 -16.07 21.74 3.13
C PRO A 52 -16.81 21.94 1.80
N ASN A 53 -17.64 20.98 1.40
CA ASN A 53 -18.34 21.07 0.12
C ASN A 53 -19.87 21.06 0.29
N PRO A 54 -20.64 21.48 -0.74
CA PRO A 54 -22.10 21.54 -0.67
C PRO A 54 -22.80 20.18 -0.54
N LYS A 55 -22.12 19.08 -0.92
CA LYS A 55 -22.66 17.70 -0.86
C LYS A 55 -22.36 16.98 0.46
N GLY A 56 -21.56 17.57 1.34
CA GLY A 56 -21.25 17.03 2.65
C GLY A 56 -19.82 17.29 3.09
N THR A 57 -19.33 16.41 3.95
CA THR A 57 -18.04 16.56 4.60
C THR A 57 -17.00 15.62 3.99
N VAL A 58 -15.74 16.03 4.02
CA VAL A 58 -14.62 15.24 3.52
C VAL A 58 -14.40 14.01 4.39
N THR A 59 -14.19 12.86 3.75
CA THR A 59 -13.76 11.63 4.42
C THR A 59 -12.43 11.16 3.84
N ILE A 60 -11.51 10.68 4.67
CA ILE A 60 -10.23 10.11 4.26
C ILE A 60 -10.23 8.62 4.64
N HIS A 61 -9.88 7.76 3.69
CA HIS A 61 -9.69 6.33 3.90
C HIS A 61 -8.24 5.97 3.69
N GLU A 62 -7.67 5.23 4.64
CA GLU A 62 -6.26 4.90 4.61
C GLU A 62 -5.99 3.41 4.65
N TYR A 63 -4.97 3.02 3.89
CA TYR A 63 -4.43 1.67 3.85
C TYR A 63 -2.92 1.72 4.03
N GLN A 64 -2.36 0.74 4.73
CA GLN A 64 -0.95 0.69 5.04
C GLN A 64 -0.33 -0.66 4.67
N LEU A 65 0.93 -0.61 4.24
CA LEU A 65 1.79 -1.77 4.06
C LEU A 65 3.12 -1.49 4.72
N ARG A 66 3.55 -2.37 5.61
CA ARG A 66 4.86 -2.27 6.27
C ARG A 66 5.77 -3.34 5.72
N THR A 67 6.91 -2.90 5.20
CA THR A 67 8.00 -3.75 4.71
C THR A 67 9.25 -3.48 5.55
N PRO A 68 10.24 -4.39 5.55
CA PRO A 68 11.53 -4.11 6.19
C PRO A 68 12.20 -2.82 5.68
N GLU A 69 11.94 -2.43 4.43
CA GLU A 69 12.60 -1.32 3.76
C GLU A 69 11.87 0.02 3.93
N ALA A 70 10.55 0.01 4.10
CA ALA A 70 9.70 1.20 4.20
C ALA A 70 8.29 0.89 4.73
N GLU A 71 7.63 1.93 5.23
CA GLU A 71 6.17 1.95 5.38
C GLU A 71 5.55 2.65 4.17
N TRP A 72 4.47 2.08 3.65
CA TRP A 72 3.69 2.65 2.56
C TRP A 72 2.31 3.02 3.09
N LEU A 73 1.87 4.23 2.80
CA LEU A 73 0.55 4.72 3.19
C LEU A 73 -0.20 5.15 1.95
N ILE A 74 -1.35 4.54 1.71
CA ILE A 74 -2.33 5.02 0.74
C ILE A 74 -3.34 5.84 1.51
N SER A 75 -3.61 7.04 1.02
CA SER A 75 -4.65 7.92 1.54
C SER A 75 -5.56 8.30 0.38
N GLN A 76 -6.82 7.89 0.44
CA GLN A 76 -7.83 8.23 -0.56
C GLN A 76 -8.84 9.18 0.06
N ILE A 77 -9.12 10.28 -0.63
CA ILE A 77 -10.05 11.31 -0.15
C ILE A 77 -11.38 11.20 -0.89
N TRP A 78 -12.46 11.24 -0.13
CA TRP A 78 -13.83 11.28 -0.64
C TRP A 78 -14.36 12.69 -0.47
N ASN A 79 -14.30 13.44 -1.55
CA ASN A 79 -14.82 14.79 -1.71
C ASN A 79 -15.64 14.85 -3.02
N ASP A 80 -15.96 16.05 -3.51
CA ASP A 80 -16.71 16.23 -4.77
C ASP A 80 -15.97 15.70 -6.01
N ASP A 81 -14.63 15.66 -5.96
CA ASP A 81 -13.80 15.11 -7.04
C ASP A 81 -13.90 13.58 -7.09
N CYS A 82 -14.30 12.93 -6.00
CA CYS A 82 -14.67 11.52 -6.02
C CYS A 82 -16.08 11.30 -6.61
N SER A 83 -16.24 11.66 -7.89
CA SER A 83 -17.47 11.42 -8.63
C SER A 83 -17.31 10.19 -9.55
N SER A 84 -18.34 9.35 -9.63
CA SER A 84 -18.38 8.14 -10.47
C SER A 84 -17.47 6.98 -10.04
N GLY A 85 -17.11 6.88 -8.77
CA GLY A 85 -16.38 5.73 -8.24
C GLY A 85 -14.87 5.76 -8.47
N THR A 86 -14.30 6.93 -8.80
CA THR A 86 -12.86 7.16 -8.82
C THR A 86 -12.55 8.38 -7.94
N CYS A 87 -11.65 8.23 -6.98
CA CYS A 87 -11.33 9.24 -5.97
C CYS A 87 -9.86 9.69 -6.05
N PRO A 88 -9.55 10.94 -5.67
CA PRO A 88 -8.16 11.36 -5.52
C PRO A 88 -7.46 10.51 -4.45
N THR A 89 -6.27 10.02 -4.79
CA THR A 89 -5.52 9.07 -3.99
C THR A 89 -4.03 9.38 -4.03
N ARG A 90 -3.41 9.39 -2.86
CA ARG A 90 -1.96 9.54 -2.70
C ARG A 90 -1.34 8.28 -2.16
N LEU A 91 -0.24 7.85 -2.77
CA LEU A 91 0.66 6.85 -2.19
C LEU A 91 1.89 7.55 -1.64
N LEU A 92 2.15 7.31 -0.36
CA LEU A 92 3.34 7.79 0.33
C LEU A 92 4.28 6.64 0.59
N ARG A 93 5.57 6.90 0.38
CA ARG A 93 6.67 6.11 0.91
C ARG A 93 7.22 6.80 2.14
N ILE A 94 7.25 6.08 3.25
CA ILE A 94 7.80 6.53 4.54
C ILE A 94 9.06 5.71 4.81
N THR A 95 10.21 6.37 4.82
CA THR A 95 11.49 5.70 5.07
C THR A 95 11.62 5.32 6.55
N PRO A 96 12.56 4.42 6.91
CA PRO A 96 12.83 4.09 8.31
C PRO A 96 13.25 5.28 9.18
N SER A 97 13.76 6.37 8.58
CA SER A 97 14.07 7.61 9.29
C SER A 97 12.85 8.51 9.52
N GLY A 98 11.67 8.12 9.01
CA GLY A 98 10.43 8.88 9.10
C GLY A 98 10.24 9.93 8.00
N GLU A 99 11.12 9.97 7.00
CA GLU A 99 10.98 10.86 5.85
C GLU A 99 9.81 10.39 4.98
N ARG A 100 8.95 11.31 4.53
CA ARG A 100 7.72 11.00 3.81
C ARG A 100 7.75 11.59 2.42
N HIS A 101 7.55 10.75 1.41
CA HIS A 101 7.52 11.14 0.00
C HIS A 101 6.22 10.72 -0.63
N VAL A 102 5.49 11.65 -1.23
CA VAL A 102 4.37 11.30 -2.12
C VAL A 102 4.97 10.79 -3.42
N VAL A 103 4.74 9.52 -3.73
CA VAL A 103 5.26 8.86 -4.95
C VAL A 103 4.19 8.69 -6.02
N VAL A 104 2.90 8.76 -5.65
CA VAL A 104 1.76 8.80 -6.56
C VAL A 104 0.76 9.83 -6.03
N ASP A 105 0.23 10.67 -6.91
CA ASP A 105 -0.87 11.62 -6.65
C ASP A 105 -1.80 11.58 -7.88
N ASP A 106 -2.84 10.75 -7.85
CA ASP A 106 -3.68 10.46 -9.02
C ASP A 106 -5.08 9.98 -8.61
N MET A 107 -5.96 9.74 -9.58
CA MET A 107 -7.32 9.25 -9.39
C MET A 107 -7.37 7.71 -9.43
N MET A 108 -7.93 7.07 -8.41
CA MET A 108 -8.01 5.61 -8.28
C MET A 108 -9.43 5.15 -7.98
N HIS A 109 -9.77 3.90 -8.29
CA HIS A 109 -11.06 3.32 -7.91
C HIS A 109 -11.34 3.56 -6.44
N GLN A 110 -12.58 3.99 -6.18
CA GLN A 110 -13.09 4.19 -4.85
C GLN A 110 -12.96 2.88 -4.08
N VAL A 111 -12.20 2.92 -2.99
CA VAL A 111 -12.14 1.79 -2.07
C VAL A 111 -13.41 1.72 -1.27
N VAL A 112 -13.75 0.55 -0.74
CA VAL A 112 -14.86 0.42 0.20
C VAL A 112 -14.25 -0.02 1.53
N PRO A 113 -14.42 0.76 2.61
CA PRO A 113 -13.94 0.32 3.91
C PRO A 113 -14.69 -0.95 4.35
N PRO A 114 -13.99 -1.91 4.97
CA PRO A 114 -14.53 -3.25 5.23
C PRO A 114 -15.75 -3.26 6.17
N ASP A 115 -15.99 -2.18 6.91
CA ASP A 115 -17.07 -2.00 7.88
C ASP A 115 -18.23 -1.13 7.35
N ASP A 116 -18.28 -0.79 6.05
CA ASP A 116 -19.34 0.06 5.52
C ASP A 116 -20.64 -0.72 5.21
N PRO A 117 -21.73 -0.49 5.96
CA PRO A 117 -22.96 -1.27 5.81
C PRO A 117 -23.67 -1.02 4.47
N ARG A 118 -23.37 0.07 3.76
CA ARG A 118 -23.95 0.39 2.44
C ARG A 118 -23.53 -0.62 1.37
N PHE A 119 -22.48 -1.38 1.65
CA PHE A 119 -21.83 -2.29 0.73
C PHE A 119 -21.92 -3.75 1.17
N ALA A 120 -22.69 -4.04 2.24
CA ALA A 120 -22.92 -5.39 2.74
C ALA A 120 -23.52 -6.34 1.68
N ASP A 121 -24.29 -5.79 0.72
CA ASP A 121 -24.98 -6.54 -0.33
C ASP A 121 -24.16 -6.69 -1.64
N MET A 122 -22.88 -6.26 -1.67
CA MET A 122 -21.99 -6.41 -2.85
C MET A 122 -21.67 -7.88 -3.22
N ALA A 123 -22.19 -8.85 -2.45
CA ALA A 123 -21.91 -10.28 -2.52
C ALA A 123 -22.29 -10.99 -3.84
N SER A 124 -22.91 -10.29 -4.79
CA SER A 124 -23.34 -10.87 -6.08
C SER A 124 -22.26 -10.84 -7.18
N ASN A 125 -21.15 -10.10 -6.99
CA ASN A 125 -20.08 -10.00 -7.98
C ASN A 125 -18.69 -10.31 -7.40
N LYS A 126 -18.16 -11.49 -7.69
CA LYS A 126 -16.87 -11.98 -7.18
C LYS A 126 -15.69 -11.04 -7.43
N LYS A 127 -15.62 -10.38 -8.60
CA LYS A 127 -14.52 -9.45 -8.90
C LYS A 127 -14.57 -8.21 -8.01
N LEU A 128 -15.79 -7.77 -7.72
CA LEU A 128 -16.04 -6.63 -6.86
C LEU A 128 -15.74 -6.97 -5.39
N GLU A 129 -16.09 -8.19 -4.95
CA GLU A 129 -15.68 -8.71 -3.63
C GLU A 129 -14.16 -8.85 -3.50
N GLU A 130 -13.48 -9.36 -4.53
CA GLU A 130 -12.02 -9.49 -4.54
C GLU A 130 -11.33 -8.13 -4.45
N PHE A 131 -11.79 -7.16 -5.25
CA PHE A 131 -11.31 -5.78 -5.16
C PHE A 131 -11.57 -5.17 -3.77
N ALA A 132 -12.77 -5.33 -3.21
CA ALA A 132 -13.09 -4.79 -1.89
C ALA A 132 -12.21 -5.38 -0.77
N ARG A 133 -11.81 -6.66 -0.90
CA ARG A 133 -10.91 -7.32 0.07
C ARG A 133 -9.45 -6.85 -0.06
N ARG A 134 -9.00 -6.55 -1.27
CA ARG A 134 -7.61 -6.16 -1.58
C ARG A 134 -7.59 -5.06 -2.64
N PRO A 135 -7.99 -3.82 -2.29
CA PRO A 135 -8.14 -2.76 -3.28
C PRO A 135 -6.81 -2.23 -3.80
N PHE A 136 -5.71 -2.52 -3.09
CA PHE A 136 -4.37 -2.10 -3.44
C PHE A 136 -3.36 -3.22 -3.27
N ALA A 137 -2.43 -3.29 -4.23
CA ALA A 137 -1.26 -4.15 -4.17
C ALA A 137 -0.05 -3.41 -4.72
N LEU A 138 1.13 -3.64 -4.13
CA LEU A 138 2.39 -3.33 -4.79
C LEU A 138 2.86 -4.55 -5.57
N SER A 139 3.40 -4.33 -6.77
CA SER A 139 4.14 -5.36 -7.50
C SER A 139 5.32 -5.88 -6.68
N ASP A 140 5.79 -7.10 -6.96
CA ASP A 140 6.88 -7.74 -6.21
C ASP A 140 8.17 -6.91 -6.15
N ASN A 141 8.42 -6.08 -7.17
CA ASN A 141 9.56 -5.17 -7.21
C ASN A 141 9.34 -3.83 -6.50
N GLY A 142 8.15 -3.60 -5.92
CA GLY A 142 7.73 -2.38 -5.24
C GLY A 142 7.59 -1.15 -6.14
N LYS A 143 7.69 -1.30 -7.47
CA LYS A 143 7.72 -0.17 -8.42
C LYS A 143 6.37 0.19 -9.00
N THR A 144 5.36 -0.65 -8.84
CA THR A 144 4.04 -0.40 -9.41
C THR A 144 2.96 -0.60 -8.37
N LEU A 145 2.16 0.44 -8.14
CA LEU A 145 0.92 0.35 -7.40
C LEU A 145 -0.19 -0.11 -8.34
N ILE A 146 -0.96 -1.10 -7.90
CA ILE A 146 -2.12 -1.63 -8.61
C ILE A 146 -3.37 -1.31 -7.79
N ASN A 147 -4.40 -0.80 -8.48
CA ASN A 147 -5.73 -0.58 -7.93
C ASN A 147 -6.77 -1.06 -8.95
N GLY A 148 -7.28 -2.29 -8.78
CA GLY A 148 -8.12 -2.92 -9.81
C GLY A 148 -7.37 -3.08 -11.14
N ASP A 149 -7.88 -2.48 -12.20
CA ASP A 149 -7.24 -2.41 -13.52
C ASP A 149 -6.28 -1.22 -13.69
N TYR A 150 -6.22 -0.29 -12.73
CA TYR A 150 -5.31 0.85 -12.78
C TYR A 150 -3.91 0.48 -12.28
N LYS A 151 -2.88 1.10 -12.89
CA LYS A 151 -1.46 0.87 -12.59
C LYS A 151 -0.70 2.18 -12.57
N PHE A 152 0.08 2.40 -11.51
CA PHE A 152 0.83 3.63 -11.28
C PHE A 152 2.29 3.33 -10.97
N GLN A 153 3.22 4.11 -11.50
CA GLN A 153 4.63 3.98 -11.11
C GLN A 153 4.84 4.57 -9.72
N ALA A 154 5.48 3.79 -8.84
CA ALA A 154 5.71 4.10 -7.43
C ALA A 154 7.21 4.22 -7.10
N ASP A 155 8.08 4.24 -8.12
CA ASP A 155 9.53 4.32 -7.97
C ASP A 155 10.05 5.70 -7.57
N GLY A 156 9.15 6.66 -7.31
CA GLY A 156 9.50 8.03 -6.95
C GLY A 156 10.16 8.80 -8.09
N GLY A 157 10.13 8.24 -9.31
CA GLY A 157 10.51 8.94 -10.52
C GLY A 157 9.52 10.07 -10.76
N LYS A 158 9.92 11.30 -10.44
CA LYS A 158 9.19 12.50 -10.84
C LYS A 158 8.95 12.46 -12.35
N PRO A 159 7.76 12.86 -12.85
CA PRO A 159 7.57 13.10 -14.29
C PRO A 159 8.63 14.04 -14.85
#